data_AF-A0A917F8V5-F1
#
_entry.id   AF-A0A917F8V5-F1
#
_cell.length_a   1.000
_cell.length_b   1.000
_cell.length_c   1.000
_cell.angle_alpha   90.00
_cell.angle_beta   90.00
_cell.angle_gamma   90.00
#
_symmetry.space_group_name_H-M   'P 1'
#
loop_
_entity.id
_entity.type
_entity.pdbx_description
1 polymer ?
#
loop_
_entity_poly.entity_id
_entity_poly.type
_entity_poly.pdbx_seq_one_letter_code
_entity_poly.pdbx_strand_id
1 'polypeptide(L)'
;MLLSAVAALTACSGEAPPTSQATAPPTPIARLNTDAMRLVRIEFCSLLPSSAVKTALDGRRGSGERWRSGQEVAVSGDAGSGEADAAGKDVVHENGCRWSADGYSAAAWLFADPVTTAQAREVMRAAGRQKGCTVAPGPDFGNPSQLQSCRLEDGSLRERYAGLFDDTWLTCEVQGPSGSTKSAVRSRAAAWCVQVANATNTTR
;
A
#
# COMPACT_ATOMS: atom_id res chain seq x y z
N MET A 1 51.47 -53.68 -34.46
CA MET A 1 51.11 -52.65 -35.47
C MET A 1 49.77 -53.04 -36.07
N LEU A 2 48.83 -52.07 -36.15
CA LEU A 2 47.42 -52.14 -36.64
C LEU A 2 46.46 -53.01 -35.79
N LEU A 3 45.18 -52.70 -35.54
CA LEU A 3 44.28 -51.53 -35.66
C LEU A 3 42.93 -51.99 -35.04
N SER A 4 42.13 -51.09 -34.45
CA SER A 4 40.63 -51.09 -34.40
C SER A 4 40.02 -50.73 -33.03
N ALA A 5 38.96 -49.94 -33.13
CA ALA A 5 38.31 -49.10 -32.11
C ALA A 5 36.85 -49.52 -31.84
N VAL A 6 36.29 -49.18 -30.66
CA VAL A 6 34.85 -48.97 -30.34
C VAL A 6 34.81 -48.09 -29.06
N ALA A 7 34.41 -46.81 -29.02
CA ALA A 7 33.13 -46.11 -29.25
C ALA A 7 32.12 -46.14 -28.05
N ALA A 8 31.91 -44.95 -27.46
CA ALA A 8 30.78 -44.31 -26.74
C ALA A 8 29.64 -45.18 -26.14
N LEU A 9 29.03 -44.83 -25.00
CA LEU A 9 28.05 -43.73 -24.87
C LEU A 9 27.87 -43.28 -23.40
N THR A 10 28.16 -42.00 -23.13
CA THR A 10 27.69 -41.27 -21.95
C THR A 10 26.26 -40.81 -22.18
N ALA A 11 25.30 -41.37 -21.45
CA ALA A 11 23.91 -40.93 -21.45
C ALA A 11 23.78 -39.65 -20.60
N CYS A 12 23.85 -38.48 -21.24
CA CYS A 12 23.41 -37.23 -20.65
C CYS A 12 21.88 -37.15 -20.72
N SER A 13 21.21 -37.47 -19.60
CA SER A 13 19.80 -37.12 -19.42
C SER A 13 19.67 -35.60 -19.41
N GLY A 14 19.19 -35.04 -20.52
CA GLY A 14 18.84 -33.63 -20.64
C GLY A 14 17.62 -33.35 -19.76
N GLU A 15 17.85 -32.78 -18.60
CA GLU A 15 16.80 -32.26 -17.73
C GLU A 15 16.23 -31.00 -18.40
N ALA A 16 14.98 -31.09 -18.85
CA ALA A 16 14.27 -29.96 -19.43
C ALA A 16 14.19 -28.83 -18.38
N PRO A 17 14.50 -27.57 -18.75
CA PRO A 17 14.40 -26.46 -17.81
C PRO A 17 12.96 -26.33 -17.32
N PRO A 18 12.75 -26.05 -16.02
CA PRO A 18 11.40 -25.93 -15.47
C PRO A 18 10.65 -24.82 -16.20
N THR A 19 9.51 -25.19 -16.81
CA THR A 19 8.57 -24.26 -17.43
C THR A 19 8.16 -23.20 -16.40
N SER A 20 8.56 -21.95 -16.68
CA SER A 20 8.16 -20.77 -15.91
C SER A 20 6.65 -20.74 -15.76
N GLN A 21 6.14 -21.02 -14.55
CA GLN A 21 4.72 -20.90 -14.26
C GLN A 21 4.30 -19.44 -14.50
N ALA A 22 3.31 -19.23 -15.36
CA ALA A 22 2.75 -17.90 -15.58
C ALA A 22 2.12 -17.40 -14.27
N THR A 23 2.65 -16.31 -13.73
CA THR A 23 2.08 -15.66 -12.54
C THR A 23 0.67 -15.18 -12.88
N ALA A 24 -0.32 -15.59 -12.07
CA ALA A 24 -1.68 -15.11 -12.21
C ALA A 24 -1.72 -13.56 -12.15
N PRO A 25 -2.58 -12.90 -12.93
CA PRO A 25 -2.68 -11.45 -12.91
C PRO A 25 -3.11 -10.95 -11.52
N PRO A 26 -2.69 -9.74 -11.10
CA PRO A 26 -3.06 -9.18 -9.81
C PRO A 26 -4.59 -9.06 -9.67
N THR A 27 -5.13 -9.40 -8.50
CA THR A 27 -6.54 -9.20 -8.19
C THR A 27 -6.88 -7.71 -8.27
N PRO A 28 -7.83 -7.29 -9.12
CA PRO A 28 -8.30 -5.91 -9.14
C PRO A 28 -8.94 -5.54 -7.79
N ILE A 29 -8.78 -4.29 -7.35
CA ILE A 29 -9.35 -3.82 -6.08
C ILE A 29 -10.87 -4.02 -6.00
N ALA A 30 -11.59 -3.85 -7.11
CA ALA A 30 -13.03 -4.06 -7.21
C ALA A 30 -13.45 -5.55 -7.13
N ARG A 31 -12.50 -6.49 -7.04
CA ARG A 31 -12.76 -7.92 -6.84
C ARG A 31 -12.40 -8.39 -5.43
N LEU A 32 -12.01 -7.48 -4.53
CA LEU A 32 -11.87 -7.82 -3.12
C LEU A 32 -13.25 -8.14 -2.55
N ASN A 33 -13.40 -9.30 -1.91
CA ASN A 33 -14.60 -9.63 -1.17
C ASN A 33 -14.53 -8.97 0.22
N THR A 34 -14.76 -7.66 0.28
CA THR A 34 -14.53 -6.89 1.49
C THR A 34 -15.49 -7.24 2.62
N ASP A 35 -16.68 -7.75 2.30
CA ASP A 35 -17.68 -8.18 3.29
C ASP A 35 -17.21 -9.42 4.09
N ALA A 36 -16.43 -10.29 3.43
CA ALA A 36 -15.86 -11.49 4.05
C ALA A 36 -14.50 -11.23 4.73
N MET A 37 -13.90 -10.05 4.56
CA MET A 37 -12.61 -9.74 5.18
C MET A 37 -12.80 -9.33 6.64
N ARG A 38 -11.84 -9.74 7.48
CA ARG A 38 -11.68 -9.25 8.85
C ARG A 38 -10.23 -8.86 9.02
N LEU A 39 -9.99 -7.58 9.25
CA LEU A 39 -8.64 -7.05 9.32
C LEU A 39 -8.16 -7.03 10.77
N VAL A 40 -6.96 -7.54 11.03
CA VAL A 40 -6.33 -7.41 12.35
C VAL A 40 -5.67 -6.06 12.54
N ARG A 41 -5.96 -5.41 13.67
CA ARG A 41 -5.39 -4.13 14.11
C ARG A 41 -4.04 -4.32 14.81
N ILE A 42 -3.09 -4.95 14.12
CA ILE A 42 -1.73 -5.23 14.63
C ILE A 42 -0.66 -4.46 13.85
N GLU A 43 0.59 -4.51 14.33
CA GLU A 43 1.74 -4.14 13.50
C GLU A 43 1.83 -5.12 12.30
N PHE A 44 1.57 -4.63 11.10
CA PHE A 44 1.49 -5.47 9.89
C PHE A 44 2.62 -5.22 8.88
N CYS A 45 3.49 -4.24 9.13
CA CYS A 45 4.44 -3.76 8.13
C CYS A 45 5.47 -4.82 7.69
N SER A 46 5.81 -5.75 8.58
CA SER A 46 6.67 -6.91 8.28
C SER A 46 5.97 -8.01 7.48
N LEU A 47 4.64 -7.98 7.41
CA LEU A 47 3.82 -8.94 6.67
C LEU A 47 3.70 -8.57 5.18
N LEU A 48 4.10 -7.35 4.80
CA LEU A 48 3.97 -6.87 3.44
C LEU A 48 5.09 -7.43 2.56
N PRO A 49 4.76 -8.07 1.42
CA PRO A 49 5.77 -8.57 0.50
C PRO A 49 6.67 -7.45 0.00
N SER A 50 7.99 -7.68 -0.03
CA SER A 50 8.95 -6.71 -0.57
C SER A 50 8.68 -6.39 -2.06
N SER A 51 8.12 -7.33 -2.81
CA SER A 51 7.65 -7.12 -4.19
C SER A 51 6.48 -6.15 -4.27
N ALA A 52 5.56 -6.15 -3.29
CA ALA A 52 4.46 -5.19 -3.22
C ALA A 52 4.97 -3.78 -2.97
N VAL A 53 5.90 -3.61 -2.02
CA VAL A 53 6.57 -2.33 -1.74
C VAL A 53 7.31 -1.82 -2.98
N LYS A 54 8.12 -2.68 -3.62
CA LYS A 54 8.85 -2.33 -4.85
C LYS A 54 7.90 -1.91 -5.97
N THR A 55 6.78 -2.60 -6.13
CA THR A 55 5.77 -2.26 -7.15
C THR A 55 5.11 -0.91 -6.85
N ALA A 56 4.78 -0.64 -5.59
CA ALA A 56 4.20 0.64 -5.18
C ALA A 56 5.17 1.82 -5.41
N LEU A 57 6.47 1.58 -5.22
CA LEU A 57 7.56 2.52 -5.51
C LEU A 57 8.06 2.48 -6.97
N ASP A 58 7.24 1.94 -7.88
CA ASP A 58 7.52 1.96 -9.32
C ASP A 58 8.85 1.29 -9.67
N GLY A 59 9.11 0.14 -9.07
CA GLY A 59 10.30 -0.68 -9.29
C GLY A 59 11.49 -0.34 -8.39
N ARG A 60 11.42 0.70 -7.56
CA ARG A 60 12.56 1.18 -6.76
C ARG A 60 12.69 0.44 -5.43
N ARG A 61 13.91 0.42 -4.89
CA ARG A 61 14.18 0.04 -3.50
C ARG A 61 14.06 1.29 -2.64
N GLY A 62 13.11 1.29 -1.72
CA GLY A 62 12.93 2.39 -0.78
C GLY A 62 13.35 2.06 0.64
N SER A 63 13.62 3.09 1.42
CA SER A 63 13.70 3.02 2.87
C SER A 63 12.30 3.01 3.46
N GLY A 64 12.11 2.29 4.57
CA GLY A 64 10.84 2.20 5.27
C GLY A 64 10.92 2.79 6.68
N GLU A 65 9.85 3.43 7.10
CA GLU A 65 9.56 3.81 8.48
C GLU A 65 8.28 3.13 8.94
N ARG A 66 8.15 2.94 10.26
CA ARG A 66 7.00 2.31 10.89
C ARG A 66 6.65 3.03 12.17
N TRP A 67 5.37 3.03 12.50
CA TRP A 67 4.85 3.54 13.75
C TRP A 67 3.78 2.60 14.29
N ARG A 68 3.54 2.73 15.59
CA ARG A 68 2.57 1.92 16.31
C ARG A 68 1.70 2.78 17.21
N SER A 69 0.55 2.25 17.58
CA SER A 69 -0.32 2.89 18.54
C SER A 69 0.41 3.14 19.86
N GLY A 70 0.25 4.32 20.44
CA GLY A 70 0.93 4.74 21.67
C GLY A 70 2.34 5.31 21.46
N GLN A 71 2.86 5.34 20.23
CA GLN A 71 4.15 5.97 19.95
C GLN A 71 4.00 7.50 19.86
N GLU A 72 4.90 8.23 20.53
CA GLU A 72 5.04 9.66 20.32
C GLU A 72 5.69 9.94 18.97
N VAL A 73 5.05 10.77 18.15
CA VAL A 73 5.63 11.31 16.91
C VAL A 73 5.66 12.82 16.99
N ALA A 74 6.70 13.41 16.40
CA ALA A 74 6.72 14.85 16.20
C ALA A 74 5.64 15.19 15.17
N VAL A 75 4.64 15.97 15.58
CA VAL A 75 3.69 16.54 14.64
C VAL A 75 4.27 17.85 14.18
N SER A 76 4.70 17.90 12.93
CA SER A 76 4.83 19.18 12.24
C SER A 76 3.44 19.79 12.22
N GLY A 77 3.23 20.87 12.98
CA GLY A 77 2.00 21.66 12.91
C GLY A 77 1.65 21.89 11.45
N ASP A 78 0.37 21.71 11.12
CA ASP A 78 -0.13 21.72 9.75
C ASP A 78 0.58 22.77 8.88
N ALA A 79 1.03 22.34 7.69
CA ALA A 79 1.58 23.18 6.63
C ALA A 79 0.53 24.21 6.15
N GLY A 80 0.24 25.21 6.99
CA GLY A 80 -0.86 26.16 6.85
C GLY A 80 -1.00 27.16 7.99
N SER A 81 -0.45 26.91 9.19
CA SER A 81 -0.33 27.93 10.25
C SER A 81 1.14 28.28 10.43
N GLY A 82 1.53 29.48 10.01
CA GLY A 82 2.92 29.97 9.97
C GLY A 82 3.58 30.23 11.33
N GLU A 83 3.45 29.33 12.29
CA GLU A 83 4.18 29.32 13.56
C GLU A 83 5.00 28.04 13.66
N ALA A 84 6.26 28.14 13.26
CA ALA A 84 7.21 27.03 13.18
C ALA A 84 7.80 26.58 14.54
N ASP A 85 7.34 27.14 15.66
CA ASP A 85 8.11 27.11 16.92
C ASP A 85 7.54 26.21 18.03
N ALA A 86 6.52 25.38 17.74
CA ALA A 86 6.07 24.34 18.68
C ALA A 86 5.77 23.02 17.97
N ALA A 87 6.81 22.26 17.65
CA ALA A 87 6.65 20.84 17.33
C ALA A 87 6.12 20.11 18.57
N GLY A 88 4.79 20.01 18.67
CA GLY A 88 4.13 19.17 19.66
C GLY A 88 4.44 17.70 19.38
N LYS A 89 4.53 16.90 20.45
CA LYS A 89 4.48 15.45 20.32
C LYS A 89 3.02 15.03 20.39
N ASP A 90 2.60 14.20 19.45
CA ASP A 90 1.29 13.56 19.50
C ASP A 90 1.46 12.05 19.62
N VAL A 91 0.48 11.41 20.24
CA VAL A 91 0.44 9.96 20.41
C VAL A 91 -0.34 9.38 19.24
N VAL A 92 0.31 8.53 18.46
CA VAL A 92 -0.36 7.91 17.32
C VAL A 92 -1.37 6.88 17.82
N HIS A 93 -2.58 6.89 17.27
CA HIS A 93 -3.65 5.92 17.55
C HIS A 93 -3.82 4.89 16.41
N GLU A 94 -2.73 4.66 15.68
CA GLU A 94 -2.70 3.88 14.45
C GLU A 94 -1.46 3.01 14.40
N ASN A 95 -1.56 1.88 13.69
CA ASN A 95 -0.41 1.06 13.31
C ASN A 95 -0.16 1.26 11.83
N GLY A 96 1.05 1.61 11.43
CA GLY A 96 1.30 1.94 10.03
C GLY A 96 2.77 2.01 9.64
N CYS A 97 2.97 2.22 8.35
CA CYS A 97 4.27 2.30 7.73
C CYS A 97 4.23 3.14 6.47
N ARG A 98 5.40 3.65 6.13
CA ARG A 98 5.67 4.38 4.90
C ARG A 98 6.99 3.93 4.32
N TRP A 99 7.04 3.86 2.99
CA TRP A 99 8.26 3.69 2.22
C TRP A 99 8.42 4.82 1.24
N SER A 100 9.67 5.20 0.95
CA SER A 100 9.99 6.25 -0.01
C SER A 100 11.25 5.94 -0.83
N ALA A 101 11.25 6.39 -2.09
CA ALA A 101 12.40 6.34 -3.00
C ALA A 101 12.22 7.36 -4.13
N ASP A 102 13.22 8.23 -4.36
CA ASP A 102 13.28 9.13 -5.53
C ASP A 102 11.99 9.90 -5.86
N GLY A 103 11.32 10.45 -4.83
CA GLY A 103 10.05 11.20 -4.99
C GLY A 103 8.79 10.33 -5.09
N TYR A 104 8.92 9.01 -4.98
CA TYR A 104 7.81 8.07 -4.82
C TYR A 104 7.63 7.75 -3.34
N SER A 105 6.38 7.56 -2.92
CA SER A 105 6.10 6.99 -1.59
C SER A 105 4.89 6.07 -1.60
N ALA A 106 4.89 5.08 -0.72
CA ALA A 106 3.76 4.23 -0.43
C ALA A 106 3.55 4.19 1.08
N ALA A 107 2.32 4.34 1.55
CA ALA A 107 2.01 4.29 2.97
C ALA A 107 0.72 3.51 3.23
N ALA A 108 0.60 2.93 4.42
CA ALA A 108 -0.63 2.33 4.88
C ALA A 108 -0.72 2.35 6.40
N TRP A 109 -1.93 2.43 6.92
CA TRP A 109 -2.20 2.42 8.35
C TRP A 109 -3.60 1.92 8.68
N LEU A 110 -3.71 1.37 9.89
CA LEU A 110 -4.94 0.89 10.51
C LEU A 110 -5.16 1.65 11.81
N PHE A 111 -6.41 2.05 12.08
CA PHE A 111 -6.77 2.55 13.40
C PHE A 111 -6.61 1.42 14.43
N ALA A 112 -6.03 1.74 15.59
CA ALA A 112 -5.83 0.77 16.65
C ALA A 112 -7.13 0.41 17.37
N ASP A 113 -8.05 1.38 17.46
CA ASP A 113 -9.37 1.22 18.04
C ASP A 113 -10.43 0.85 16.97
N PRO A 114 -11.52 0.16 17.38
CA PRO A 114 -12.67 -0.03 16.52
C PRO A 114 -13.26 1.30 16.00
N VAL A 115 -13.62 1.31 14.73
CA VAL A 115 -14.22 2.46 14.04
C VAL A 115 -15.64 2.12 13.64
N THR A 116 -16.58 2.93 14.10
CA THR A 116 -17.98 2.86 13.66
C THR A 116 -18.16 3.46 12.27
N THR A 117 -19.23 3.08 11.58
CA THR A 117 -19.61 3.71 10.30
C THR A 117 -19.77 5.23 10.40
N ALA A 118 -20.23 5.76 11.53
CA ALA A 118 -20.38 7.20 11.73
C ALA A 118 -19.02 7.91 11.81
N GLN A 119 -18.06 7.34 12.57
CA GLN A 119 -16.68 7.84 12.65
C GLN A 119 -15.98 7.77 11.30
N ALA A 120 -16.11 6.64 10.59
CA ALA A 120 -15.58 6.48 9.23
C ALA A 120 -16.06 7.59 8.29
N ARG A 121 -17.36 7.93 8.33
CA ARG A 121 -17.93 9.03 7.53
C ARG A 121 -17.41 10.41 7.93
N GLU A 122 -17.09 10.67 9.21
CA GLU A 122 -16.44 11.92 9.61
C GLU A 122 -15.02 12.00 9.05
N VAL A 123 -14.23 10.93 9.18
CA VAL A 123 -12.88 10.86 8.59
C VAL A 123 -12.92 11.12 7.09
N MET A 124 -13.88 10.52 6.38
CA MET A 124 -14.10 10.78 4.95
C MET A 124 -14.47 12.23 4.65
N ARG A 125 -15.36 12.84 5.45
CA ARG A 125 -15.72 14.25 5.29
C ARG A 125 -14.54 15.17 5.53
N ALA A 126 -13.72 14.91 6.54
CA ALA A 126 -12.50 15.66 6.82
C ALA A 126 -11.52 15.58 5.67
N ALA A 127 -11.29 14.38 5.14
CA ALA A 127 -10.50 14.17 3.93
C ALA A 127 -10.99 14.98 2.72
N GLY A 128 -12.31 15.08 2.54
CA GLY A 128 -12.91 15.85 1.45
C GLY A 128 -12.66 17.36 1.52
N ARG A 129 -12.29 17.90 2.69
CA ARG A 129 -12.00 19.33 2.87
C ARG A 129 -10.53 19.69 2.64
N GLN A 130 -9.67 18.72 2.36
CA GLN A 130 -8.25 18.96 2.15
C GLN A 130 -8.01 19.76 0.85
N LYS A 131 -7.28 20.87 0.95
CA LYS A 131 -6.88 21.70 -0.21
C LYS A 131 -6.09 20.86 -1.22
N GLY A 132 -6.36 21.07 -2.51
CA GLY A 132 -5.70 20.35 -3.60
C GLY A 132 -6.17 18.91 -3.80
N CYS A 133 -7.15 18.46 -3.02
CA CYS A 133 -7.71 17.12 -3.10
C CYS A 133 -9.11 17.10 -3.70
N THR A 134 -9.40 16.00 -4.38
CA THR A 134 -10.75 15.63 -4.84
C THR A 134 -11.08 14.27 -4.26
N VAL A 135 -12.34 14.08 -3.88
CA VAL A 135 -12.85 12.80 -3.37
C VAL A 135 -13.91 12.26 -4.32
N ALA A 136 -13.92 10.94 -4.47
CA ALA A 136 -14.98 10.18 -5.12
C ALA A 136 -15.35 9.00 -4.21
N PRO A 137 -16.58 8.45 -4.35
CA PRO A 137 -16.86 7.13 -3.80
C PRO A 137 -15.74 6.16 -4.18
N GLY A 138 -15.27 5.38 -3.21
CA GLY A 138 -14.24 4.38 -3.47
C GLY A 138 -14.80 3.25 -4.36
N PRO A 139 -13.94 2.50 -5.08
CA PRO A 139 -14.30 1.11 -5.39
C PRO A 139 -14.60 0.36 -4.09
N ASP A 140 -15.28 -0.79 -4.16
CA ASP A 140 -15.63 -1.65 -3.01
C ASP A 140 -14.40 -2.08 -2.18
N PHE A 141 -13.90 -1.15 -1.37
CA PHE A 141 -12.71 -1.24 -0.52
C PHE A 141 -13.17 -1.03 0.92
N GLY A 142 -14.08 -1.89 1.37
CA GLY A 142 -14.82 -1.71 2.61
C GLY A 142 -16.09 -0.87 2.41
N ASN A 143 -16.86 -0.73 3.48
CA ASN A 143 -18.13 -0.01 3.50
C ASN A 143 -18.30 0.75 4.83
N PRO A 144 -18.24 2.09 4.85
CA PRO A 144 -18.08 2.99 3.70
C PRO A 144 -16.62 3.04 3.19
N SER A 145 -16.43 3.56 1.97
CA SER A 145 -15.11 3.73 1.36
C SER A 145 -15.00 5.00 0.51
N GLN A 146 -13.78 5.49 0.31
CA GLN A 146 -13.46 6.64 -0.54
C GLN A 146 -12.17 6.44 -1.33
N LEU A 147 -12.12 7.09 -2.49
CA LEU A 147 -10.89 7.37 -3.23
C LEU A 147 -10.62 8.87 -3.20
N GLN A 148 -9.47 9.26 -2.67
CA GLN A 148 -8.99 10.64 -2.68
C GLN A 148 -7.82 10.78 -3.65
N SER A 149 -7.85 11.81 -4.49
CA SER A 149 -6.78 12.19 -5.41
C SER A 149 -6.32 13.60 -5.07
N CYS A 150 -5.05 13.77 -4.73
CA CYS A 150 -4.48 15.05 -4.33
C CYS A 150 -3.30 15.42 -5.20
N ARG A 151 -3.30 16.67 -5.68
CA ARG A 151 -2.08 17.30 -6.21
C ARG A 151 -1.47 18.14 -5.09
N LEU A 152 -0.26 17.79 -4.68
CA LEU A 152 0.45 18.48 -3.61
C LEU A 152 1.14 19.74 -4.15
N GLU A 153 1.64 20.59 -3.25
CA GLU A 153 2.21 21.89 -3.62
C GLU A 153 3.50 21.76 -4.46
N ASP A 154 4.26 20.68 -4.27
CA ASP A 154 5.43 20.32 -5.07
C ASP A 154 5.07 19.73 -6.46
N GLY A 155 3.78 19.69 -6.80
CA GLY A 155 3.25 19.13 -8.05
C GLY A 155 3.17 17.60 -8.07
N SER A 156 3.61 16.91 -7.01
CA SER A 156 3.45 15.47 -6.89
C SER A 156 1.97 15.08 -6.81
N LEU A 157 1.68 13.84 -7.18
CA LEU A 157 0.33 13.31 -7.20
C LEU A 157 0.21 12.15 -6.22
N ARG A 158 -0.81 12.20 -5.37
CA ARG A 158 -1.14 11.16 -4.40
C ARG A 158 -2.53 10.60 -4.67
N GLU A 159 -2.65 9.28 -4.69
CA GLU A 159 -3.93 8.56 -4.68
C GLU A 159 -4.04 7.74 -3.40
N ARG A 160 -5.16 7.90 -2.69
CA ARG A 160 -5.41 7.27 -1.39
C ARG A 160 -6.76 6.56 -1.41
N TYR A 161 -6.76 5.29 -1.04
CA TYR A 161 -7.96 4.54 -0.74
C TYR A 161 -8.11 4.44 0.78
N ALA A 162 -9.34 4.60 1.25
CA ALA A 162 -9.67 4.37 2.64
C ALA A 162 -11.04 3.72 2.74
N GLY A 163 -11.22 2.79 3.68
CA GLY A 163 -12.52 2.22 3.93
C GLY A 163 -12.60 1.35 5.17
N LEU A 164 -13.83 1.06 5.55
CA LEU A 164 -14.18 0.32 6.76
C LEU A 164 -14.42 -1.16 6.45
N PHE A 165 -13.64 -2.03 7.09
CA PHE A 165 -13.77 -3.47 7.00
C PHE A 165 -14.26 -3.99 8.36
N ASP A 166 -15.54 -4.35 8.44
CA ASP A 166 -16.23 -4.61 9.71
C ASP A 166 -16.15 -3.38 10.64
N ASP A 167 -15.27 -3.42 11.65
CA ASP A 167 -15.00 -2.33 12.58
C ASP A 167 -13.58 -1.75 12.43
N THR A 168 -12.87 -2.08 11.35
CA THR A 168 -11.46 -1.70 11.17
C THR A 168 -11.30 -0.76 9.97
N TRP A 169 -10.87 0.46 10.25
CA TRP A 169 -10.59 1.47 9.22
C TRP A 169 -9.18 1.30 8.67
N LEU A 170 -9.09 0.98 7.38
CA LEU A 170 -7.83 0.85 6.65
C LEU A 170 -7.66 2.02 5.68
N THR A 171 -6.49 2.65 5.74
CA THR A 171 -6.06 3.63 4.74
C THR A 171 -4.75 3.20 4.11
N CYS A 172 -4.63 3.42 2.80
CA CYS A 172 -3.44 3.13 2.02
C CYS A 172 -3.32 4.13 0.88
N GLU A 173 -2.08 4.56 0.60
CA GLU A 173 -1.82 5.58 -0.41
C GLU A 173 -0.51 5.34 -1.15
N VAL A 174 -0.47 5.84 -2.39
CA VAL A 174 0.74 5.94 -3.19
C VAL A 174 0.86 7.36 -3.74
N GLN A 175 2.07 7.89 -3.70
CA GLN A 175 2.48 9.15 -4.29
C GLN A 175 3.50 8.90 -5.40
N GLY A 176 3.35 9.60 -6.51
CA GLY A 176 4.37 9.71 -7.55
C GLY A 176 4.87 11.14 -7.68
N PRO A 177 6.11 11.34 -8.17
CA PRO A 177 6.70 12.66 -8.34
C PRO A 177 5.92 13.51 -9.36
N SER A 178 6.24 14.80 -9.41
CA SER A 178 5.70 15.71 -10.43
C SER A 178 5.87 15.15 -11.84
N GLY A 179 4.86 15.34 -12.69
CA GLY A 179 4.78 14.72 -14.03
C GLY A 179 4.21 13.30 -14.05
N SER A 180 3.99 12.66 -12.90
CA SER A 180 3.30 11.37 -12.85
C SER A 180 1.87 11.46 -13.39
N THR A 181 1.44 10.46 -14.16
CA THR A 181 0.06 10.38 -14.64
C THR A 181 -0.87 9.86 -13.54
N LYS A 182 -2.11 10.38 -13.53
CA LYS A 182 -3.12 9.95 -12.56
C LYS A 182 -3.44 8.47 -12.62
N SER A 183 -3.56 7.93 -13.83
CA SER A 183 -3.83 6.50 -14.04
C SER A 183 -2.72 5.60 -13.50
N ALA A 184 -1.45 5.97 -13.68
CA ALA A 184 -0.32 5.19 -13.17
C ALA A 184 -0.27 5.18 -11.64
N VAL A 185 -0.38 6.37 -11.01
CA VAL A 185 -0.38 6.46 -9.53
C VAL A 185 -1.57 5.71 -8.94
N ARG A 186 -2.76 5.86 -9.54
CA ARG A 186 -3.98 5.17 -9.10
C ARG A 186 -3.87 3.65 -9.21
N SER A 187 -3.29 3.15 -10.30
CA SER A 187 -3.13 1.70 -10.50
C SER A 187 -2.17 1.11 -9.47
N ARG A 188 -1.06 1.80 -9.17
CA ARG A 188 -0.13 1.40 -8.09
C ARG A 188 -0.79 1.48 -6.71
N ALA A 189 -1.56 2.53 -6.43
CA ALA A 189 -2.31 2.67 -5.19
C ALA A 189 -3.32 1.53 -5.00
N ALA A 190 -4.10 1.19 -6.03
CA ALA A 190 -5.05 0.09 -5.96
C ALA A 190 -4.36 -1.26 -5.69
N ALA A 191 -3.26 -1.56 -6.39
CA ALA A 191 -2.48 -2.78 -6.18
C ALA A 191 -1.87 -2.82 -4.77
N TRP A 192 -1.32 -1.70 -4.30
CA TRP A 192 -0.79 -1.55 -2.95
C TRP A 192 -1.85 -1.85 -1.88
N CYS A 193 -3.02 -1.24 -2.01
CA CYS A 193 -4.15 -1.41 -1.09
C CYS A 193 -4.67 -2.85 -1.02
N VAL A 194 -4.71 -3.56 -2.16
CA VAL A 194 -5.04 -5.00 -2.20
C VAL A 194 -4.03 -5.82 -1.39
N GLN A 195 -2.73 -5.53 -1.53
CA GLN A 195 -1.69 -6.25 -0.79
C GLN A 195 -1.79 -5.99 0.71
N VAL A 196 -2.06 -4.74 1.12
CA VAL A 196 -2.24 -4.40 2.53
C VAL A 196 -3.46 -5.08 3.12
N ALA A 197 -4.62 -4.95 2.49
CA ALA A 197 -5.85 -5.57 2.96
C ALA A 197 -5.70 -7.10 3.07
N ASN A 198 -5.03 -7.74 2.10
CA ASN A 198 -4.75 -9.16 2.18
C ASN A 198 -3.79 -9.49 3.34
N ALA A 199 -2.70 -8.76 3.50
CA ALA A 199 -1.70 -9.01 4.55
C ALA A 199 -2.28 -8.91 5.97
N THR A 200 -3.36 -8.15 6.14
CA THR A 200 -4.04 -7.95 7.43
C THR A 200 -5.32 -8.78 7.56
N ASN A 201 -5.75 -9.51 6.53
CA ASN A 201 -6.96 -10.32 6.58
C ASN A 201 -6.75 -11.65 7.33
N THR A 202 -7.61 -11.96 8.29
CA THR A 202 -7.59 -13.21 9.07
C THR A 202 -8.56 -14.28 8.59
N THR A 203 -9.45 -13.98 7.65
CA THR A 203 -10.43 -14.96 7.13
C THR A 203 -9.87 -15.89 6.05
N ARG A 204 -8.56 -16.14 6.08
CA ARG A 204 -7.88 -16.98 5.08
C ARG A 204 -8.01 -18.47 5.36
#